data_AF-A0A3A8KM58-F1
#
_entry.id   AF-A0A3A8KM58-F1
#
_cell.length_a   1.000
_cell.length_b   1.000
_cell.length_c   1.000
_cell.angle_alpha   90.00
_cell.angle_beta   90.00
_cell.angle_gamma   90.00
#
_symmetry.space_group_name_H-M   'P 1'
#
loop_
_entity.id
_entity.type
_entity.pdbx_description
1 polymer ?
#
loop_
_entity_poly.entity_id
_entity_poly.type
_entity_poly.pdbx_seq_one_letter_code
_entity_poly.pdbx_strand_id
1 'polypeptide(L)'
;MRRESRSRVGGALRLGALLTLLPGVAAAGALEVAFNSSDRYGESFTFVADADDGTYVTVNLSVTNIGPGSRTGICRATVLRPGKPVWSPQTRVGGREWSYDAATDTLKVGTCSARVTDAGLSVEAALDGGKVALEYAKKPEPWSPEGSTIELGKDRYRHEVLVGSSPVKVTLQVPKAAEVSLTGGGYVDHSRSTIAPAKLAKRWVRFRALRGPQRAVVLAREGQEGDYAPVYLWEDKGQPQLLEAFTLAQTGQKERSAWRAEFTDREGKPALTVRSKTLLQRSAPVESLGVLSGLVKPMVGSPVTYLHRAVLERAGKPPVEGLMEVTVEGE
;
A
#
# COMPACT_ATOMS: atom_id res chain seq x y z
N MET A 1 11.88 31.10 -74.00
CA MET A 1 10.47 31.43 -74.32
C MET A 1 9.66 31.09 -73.07
N ARG A 2 9.20 32.03 -72.24
CA ARG A 2 8.17 33.07 -72.44
C ARG A 2 6.74 32.48 -72.41
N ARG A 3 5.93 33.03 -71.48
CA ARG A 3 4.47 32.98 -71.22
C ARG A 3 4.00 31.99 -70.15
N GLU A 4 3.46 32.47 -69.01
CA GLU A 4 2.14 33.13 -68.81
C GLU A 4 0.98 32.19 -69.22
N SER A 5 -0.15 32.02 -68.52
CA SER A 5 -0.77 32.72 -67.39
C SER A 5 -2.02 31.94 -66.91
N ARG A 6 -2.27 32.01 -65.60
CA ARG A 6 -3.56 32.26 -64.91
C ARG A 6 -4.88 31.55 -65.31
N SER A 7 -5.57 31.21 -64.20
CA SER A 7 -7.02 31.27 -63.92
C SER A 7 -7.76 29.93 -64.12
N ARG A 8 -8.73 29.52 -63.28
CA ARG A 8 -9.58 30.26 -62.33
C ARG A 8 -10.46 29.25 -61.53
N VAL A 9 -10.90 29.65 -60.33
CA VAL A 9 -12.09 29.16 -59.57
C VAL A 9 -12.01 27.71 -59.04
N GLY A 10 -12.39 27.34 -57.83
CA GLY A 10 -13.09 27.97 -56.70
C GLY A 10 -13.50 26.83 -55.75
N GLY A 11 -13.79 27.15 -54.49
CA GLY A 11 -14.30 26.16 -53.53
C GLY A 11 -13.77 26.35 -52.13
N ALA A 12 -14.33 27.32 -51.40
CA ALA A 12 -14.13 27.44 -49.97
C ALA A 12 -14.84 26.27 -49.25
N LEU A 13 -14.08 25.24 -48.87
CA LEU A 13 -14.55 24.20 -47.96
C LEU A 13 -14.27 24.64 -46.52
N ARG A 14 -15.32 25.15 -45.88
CA ARG A 14 -15.38 25.32 -44.42
C ARG A 14 -15.40 23.94 -43.77
N LEU A 15 -14.23 23.42 -43.37
CA LEU A 15 -14.17 22.35 -42.38
C LEU A 15 -14.48 22.96 -41.01
N GLY A 16 -15.74 22.84 -40.59
CA GLY A 16 -16.11 23.03 -39.20
C GLY A 16 -15.47 21.92 -38.37
N ALA A 17 -14.47 22.29 -37.55
CA ALA A 17 -13.96 21.43 -36.50
C ALA A 17 -15.06 21.25 -35.44
N LEU A 18 -15.84 20.17 -35.54
CA LEU A 18 -16.63 19.67 -34.43
C LEU A 18 -15.64 19.17 -33.36
N LEU A 19 -15.34 20.04 -32.40
CA LEU A 19 -14.82 19.63 -31.09
C LEU A 19 -15.92 18.80 -30.42
N THR A 20 -15.86 17.48 -30.62
CA THR A 20 -16.62 16.52 -29.83
C THR A 20 -16.12 16.64 -28.39
N LEU A 21 -16.86 17.40 -27.58
CA LEU A 21 -16.84 17.31 -26.13
C LEU A 21 -17.26 15.89 -25.76
N LEU A 22 -16.29 14.98 -25.70
CA LEU A 22 -16.50 13.69 -25.06
C LEU A 22 -16.86 13.99 -23.59
N PRO A 23 -17.98 13.44 -23.07
CA PRO A 23 -18.29 13.55 -21.66
C PRO A 23 -17.10 12.95 -20.91
N GLY A 24 -16.43 13.80 -20.11
CA GLY A 24 -15.32 13.39 -19.28
C GLY A 24 -15.78 12.23 -18.41
N VAL A 25 -15.18 11.06 -18.59
CA VAL A 25 -15.25 9.98 -17.60
C VAL A 25 -14.72 10.61 -16.33
N ALA A 26 -15.59 10.84 -15.34
CA ALA A 26 -15.14 11.31 -14.04
C ALA A 26 -14.07 10.34 -13.56
N ALA A 27 -12.87 10.85 -13.31
CA ALA A 27 -11.79 10.02 -12.77
C ALA A 27 -12.30 9.39 -11.47
N ALA A 28 -12.17 8.07 -11.35
CA ALA A 28 -12.51 7.38 -10.12
C ALA A 28 -11.78 8.01 -8.94
N GLY A 29 -12.47 8.16 -7.81
CA GLY A 29 -11.87 8.76 -6.62
C GLY A 29 -10.74 7.91 -6.06
N ALA A 30 -9.79 8.53 -5.36
CA ALA A 30 -8.62 7.83 -4.85
C ALA A 30 -8.96 6.78 -3.76
N LEU A 31 -10.15 6.87 -3.17
CA LEU A 31 -10.68 5.92 -2.18
C LEU A 31 -11.86 5.08 -2.73
N GLU A 32 -12.16 5.18 -4.02
CA GLU A 32 -13.25 4.45 -4.64
C GLU A 32 -12.95 2.95 -4.69
N VAL A 33 -13.84 2.15 -4.10
CA VAL A 33 -13.72 0.69 -4.13
C VAL A 33 -14.16 0.17 -5.50
N ALA A 34 -13.23 -0.39 -6.24
CA ALA A 34 -13.51 -0.97 -7.55
C ALA A 34 -13.93 -2.45 -7.43
N PHE A 35 -15.10 -2.65 -6.82
CA PHE A 35 -15.63 -3.96 -6.45
C PHE A 35 -15.67 -4.95 -7.61
N ASN A 36 -15.26 -6.19 -7.33
CA ASN A 36 -15.35 -7.32 -8.26
C ASN A 36 -16.08 -8.50 -7.58
N SER A 37 -16.93 -9.20 -8.33
CA SER A 37 -17.73 -10.33 -7.81
C SER A 37 -16.96 -11.65 -7.70
N SER A 38 -15.68 -11.70 -8.05
CA SER A 38 -14.84 -12.89 -7.87
C SER A 38 -14.76 -13.29 -6.39
N ASP A 39 -14.89 -14.58 -6.07
CA ASP A 39 -14.74 -15.12 -4.70
C ASP A 39 -13.33 -14.91 -4.12
N ARG A 40 -12.38 -14.52 -4.97
CA ARG A 40 -10.98 -14.22 -4.59
C ARG A 40 -10.71 -12.72 -4.48
N TYR A 41 -11.74 -11.89 -4.69
CA TYR A 41 -11.58 -10.46 -4.67
C TYR A 41 -11.19 -9.96 -3.27
N GLY A 42 -10.18 -9.11 -3.23
CA GLY A 42 -9.80 -8.31 -2.07
C GLY A 42 -9.27 -6.96 -2.53
N GLU A 43 -9.72 -5.90 -1.87
CA GLU A 43 -9.24 -4.54 -2.07
C GLU A 43 -9.03 -3.89 -0.71
N SER A 44 -7.92 -3.17 -0.55
CA SER A 44 -7.52 -2.62 0.75
C SER A 44 -6.82 -1.28 0.60
N PHE A 45 -7.18 -0.35 1.47
CA PHE A 45 -6.47 0.89 1.73
C PHE A 45 -5.74 0.76 3.07
N THR A 46 -4.41 0.92 3.04
CA THR A 46 -3.54 0.81 4.21
C THR A 46 -2.98 2.18 4.53
N PHE A 47 -3.36 2.70 5.69
CA PHE A 47 -2.92 3.99 6.21
C PHE A 47 -1.92 3.73 7.32
N VAL A 48 -0.70 4.23 7.18
CA VAL A 48 0.37 4.04 8.15
C VAL A 48 0.87 5.37 8.70
N ALA A 49 1.13 5.41 10.00
CA ALA A 49 1.81 6.49 10.69
C ALA A 49 2.95 5.93 11.55
N ASP A 50 4.07 6.63 11.51
CA ASP A 50 5.26 6.36 12.31
C ASP A 50 5.62 7.63 13.09
N ALA A 51 5.11 7.71 14.32
CA ALA A 51 5.18 8.90 15.17
C ALA A 51 6.54 9.07 15.83
N ASP A 52 6.96 10.31 16.07
CA ASP A 52 8.31 10.67 16.53
C ASP A 52 8.72 9.98 17.84
N ASP A 53 7.76 9.72 18.73
CA ASP A 53 7.96 9.00 20.01
C ASP A 53 8.25 7.50 19.85
N GLY A 54 8.20 6.97 18.63
CA GLY A 54 8.39 5.56 18.33
C GLY A 54 7.09 4.77 18.14
N THR A 55 5.93 5.40 18.34
CA THR A 55 4.62 4.79 18.14
C THR A 55 4.38 4.51 16.65
N TYR A 56 4.00 3.27 16.33
CA TYR A 56 3.60 2.85 15.00
C TYR A 56 2.10 2.57 14.97
N VAL A 57 1.41 3.10 13.97
CA VAL A 57 -0.03 2.94 13.80
C VAL A 57 -0.34 2.51 12.37
N THR A 58 -1.19 1.50 12.22
CA THR A 58 -1.84 1.20 10.93
C THR A 58 -3.35 1.20 11.08
N VAL A 59 -4.03 1.70 10.05
CA VAL A 59 -5.47 1.50 9.84
C VAL A 59 -5.62 0.85 8.47
N ASN A 60 -6.42 -0.21 8.40
CA ASN A 60 -6.74 -0.92 7.17
C ASN A 60 -8.24 -0.87 6.96
N LEU A 61 -8.66 -0.33 5.82
CA LEU A 61 -10.03 -0.42 5.34
C LEU A 61 -10.03 -1.34 4.13
N SER A 62 -10.76 -2.45 4.19
CA SER A 62 -10.79 -3.41 3.08
C SER A 62 -12.18 -3.94 2.77
N VAL A 63 -12.36 -4.35 1.53
CA VAL A 63 -13.55 -5.05 1.02
C VAL A 63 -13.10 -6.35 0.38
N THR A 64 -13.73 -7.46 0.71
CA THR A 64 -13.34 -8.78 0.20
C THR A 64 -14.53 -9.73 0.03
N ASN A 65 -14.38 -10.67 -0.90
CA ASN A 65 -15.24 -11.85 -1.02
C ASN A 65 -14.55 -13.13 -0.51
N ILE A 66 -13.34 -13.02 0.04
CA ILE A 66 -12.58 -14.17 0.56
C ILE A 66 -13.18 -14.58 1.90
N GLY A 67 -13.62 -15.84 1.97
CA GLY A 67 -14.20 -16.44 3.18
C GLY A 67 -15.74 -16.49 3.14
N PRO A 68 -16.41 -16.73 4.28
CA PRO A 68 -17.86 -16.82 4.32
C PRO A 68 -18.52 -15.47 4.02
N GLY A 69 -19.48 -15.48 3.08
CA GLY A 69 -20.22 -14.28 2.64
C GLY A 69 -19.58 -13.60 1.44
N SER A 70 -20.19 -12.50 0.99
CA SER A 70 -19.68 -11.65 -0.08
C SER A 70 -19.78 -10.18 0.33
N ARG A 71 -18.97 -9.33 -0.30
CA ARG A 71 -18.92 -7.89 -0.03
C ARG A 71 -18.64 -7.59 1.44
N THR A 72 -17.78 -8.38 2.08
CA THR A 72 -17.42 -8.19 3.49
C THR A 72 -16.50 -6.98 3.61
N GLY A 73 -16.92 -5.98 4.37
CA GLY A 73 -16.07 -4.86 4.78
C GLY A 73 -15.29 -5.22 6.03
N ILE A 74 -14.02 -4.82 6.11
CA ILE A 74 -13.18 -5.01 7.30
C ILE A 74 -12.51 -3.67 7.63
N CYS A 75 -12.64 -3.26 8.88
CA CYS A 75 -11.81 -2.19 9.44
C CYS A 75 -10.94 -2.76 10.54
N ARG A 76 -9.62 -2.55 10.45
CA ARG A 76 -8.65 -2.97 11.46
C ARG A 76 -7.73 -1.80 11.79
N ALA A 77 -7.43 -1.63 13.07
CA ALA A 77 -6.32 -0.79 13.50
C ALA A 77 -5.25 -1.66 14.17
N THR A 78 -3.99 -1.25 14.11
CA THR A 78 -2.88 -1.81 14.89
C THR A 78 -2.07 -0.66 15.46
N VAL A 79 -1.82 -0.69 16.77
CA VAL A 79 -1.03 0.31 17.48
C VAL A 79 0.07 -0.38 18.27
N LEU A 80 1.31 -0.04 17.95
CA LEU A 80 2.52 -0.49 18.65
C LEU A 80 3.14 0.72 19.33
N ARG A 81 3.20 0.71 20.67
CA ARG A 81 3.85 1.78 21.45
C ARG A 81 5.07 1.21 22.17
N PRO A 82 6.19 1.97 22.26
CA PRO A 82 7.38 1.51 22.96
C PRO A 82 7.05 1.02 24.39
N GLY A 83 7.45 -0.22 24.70
CA GLY A 83 7.25 -0.83 26.02
C GLY A 83 5.80 -1.09 26.42
N LYS A 84 4.83 -1.03 25.50
CA LYS A 84 3.41 -1.33 25.78
C LYS A 84 2.92 -2.53 24.96
N PRO A 85 1.89 -3.24 25.45
CA PRO A 85 1.22 -4.28 24.67
C PRO A 85 0.66 -3.74 23.35
N VAL A 86 0.66 -4.59 22.33
CA VAL A 86 0.02 -4.32 21.03
C VAL A 86 -1.49 -4.19 21.23
N TRP A 87 -2.08 -3.15 20.64
CA TRP A 87 -3.53 -3.01 20.54
C TRP A 87 -3.92 -3.12 19.06
N SER A 88 -4.66 -4.16 18.69
CA SER A 88 -4.96 -4.48 17.29
C SER A 88 -6.45 -4.81 17.05
N PRO A 89 -7.38 -3.88 17.32
CA PRO A 89 -8.81 -4.14 17.21
C PRO A 89 -9.24 -4.28 15.75
N GLN A 90 -10.35 -5.00 15.53
CA GLN A 90 -10.95 -5.14 14.20
C GLN A 90 -12.47 -5.29 14.28
N THR A 91 -13.15 -4.85 13.24
CA THR A 91 -14.56 -5.17 12.99
C THR A 91 -14.76 -5.67 11.56
N ARG A 92 -15.80 -6.48 11.39
CA ARG A 92 -16.27 -6.97 10.08
C ARG A 92 -17.72 -6.57 9.91
N VAL A 93 -18.05 -6.07 8.73
CA VAL A 93 -19.39 -5.56 8.42
C VAL A 93 -19.89 -6.12 7.09
N GLY A 94 -21.20 -6.17 6.91
CA GLY A 94 -21.82 -6.66 5.69
C GLY A 94 -21.75 -5.67 4.53
N GLY A 95 -22.16 -6.12 3.34
CA GLY A 95 -22.12 -5.31 2.11
C GLY A 95 -23.01 -4.05 2.10
N ARG A 96 -23.86 -3.85 3.11
CA ARG A 96 -24.71 -2.67 3.29
C ARG A 96 -24.10 -1.63 4.24
N GLU A 97 -23.01 -1.97 4.91
CA GLU A 97 -22.39 -1.17 5.98
C GLU A 97 -21.05 -0.59 5.56
N TRP A 98 -20.67 -0.75 4.29
CA TRP A 98 -19.60 0.00 3.66
C TRP A 98 -20.12 0.70 2.41
N SER A 99 -19.54 1.85 2.09
CA SER A 99 -19.92 2.65 0.93
C SER A 99 -18.81 3.62 0.57
N TYR A 100 -18.80 4.06 -0.69
CA TYR A 100 -17.99 5.18 -1.14
C TYR A 100 -18.93 6.30 -1.62
N ASP A 101 -18.70 7.52 -1.14
CA ASP A 101 -19.41 8.71 -1.57
C ASP A 101 -18.48 9.61 -2.38
N ALA A 102 -18.72 9.67 -3.70
CA ALA A 102 -17.93 10.47 -4.63
C ALA A 102 -18.08 11.98 -4.43
N ALA A 103 -19.21 12.46 -3.88
CA ALA A 103 -19.42 13.89 -3.64
C ALA A 103 -18.53 14.42 -2.50
N THR A 104 -18.15 13.54 -1.57
CA THR A 104 -17.34 13.88 -0.41
C THR A 104 -15.98 13.17 -0.37
N ASP A 105 -15.65 12.42 -1.44
CA ASP A 105 -14.49 11.51 -1.56
C ASP A 105 -14.23 10.76 -0.25
N THR A 106 -15.27 10.06 0.23
CA THR A 106 -15.28 9.40 1.53
C THR A 106 -15.59 7.91 1.38
N LEU A 107 -14.68 7.06 1.85
CA LEU A 107 -14.90 5.63 2.04
C LEU A 107 -15.33 5.37 3.48
N LYS A 108 -16.44 4.67 3.68
CA LYS A 108 -16.91 4.20 5.00
C LYS A 108 -16.89 2.68 5.05
N VAL A 109 -16.45 2.13 6.17
CA VAL A 109 -16.50 0.69 6.49
C VAL A 109 -16.91 0.54 7.95
N GLY A 110 -18.20 0.33 8.20
CA GLY A 110 -18.77 0.33 9.55
C GLY A 110 -18.60 1.70 10.22
N THR A 111 -17.98 1.71 11.40
CA THR A 111 -17.66 2.92 12.17
C THR A 111 -16.39 3.64 11.69
N CYS A 112 -15.64 3.05 10.76
CA CYS A 112 -14.41 3.63 10.24
C CYS A 112 -14.66 4.40 8.95
N SER A 113 -13.88 5.44 8.72
CA SER A 113 -13.94 6.20 7.47
C SER A 113 -12.60 6.76 7.05
N ALA A 114 -12.39 6.91 5.75
CA ALA A 114 -11.30 7.67 5.17
C ALA A 114 -11.86 8.72 4.22
N ARG A 115 -11.25 9.91 4.20
CA ARG A 115 -11.75 11.05 3.44
C ARG A 115 -10.63 11.87 2.82
N VAL A 116 -10.79 12.20 1.54
CA VAL A 116 -9.94 13.17 0.85
C VAL A 116 -10.59 14.55 0.89
N THR A 117 -9.79 15.57 1.15
CA THR A 117 -10.19 16.99 1.12
C THR A 117 -9.10 17.81 0.44
N ASP A 118 -9.35 19.11 0.27
CA ASP A 118 -8.31 20.02 -0.22
C ASP A 118 -7.07 20.10 0.66
N ALA A 119 -7.23 19.87 1.97
CA ALA A 119 -6.13 19.88 2.94
C ALA A 119 -5.28 18.59 2.93
N GLY A 120 -5.82 17.50 2.37
CA GLY A 120 -5.14 16.20 2.33
C GLY A 120 -6.08 15.03 2.57
N LEU A 121 -5.58 14.00 3.25
CA LEU A 121 -6.29 12.74 3.49
C LEU A 121 -6.39 12.49 4.99
N SER A 122 -7.55 12.05 5.47
CA SER A 122 -7.72 11.58 6.83
C SER A 122 -8.32 10.17 6.88
N VAL A 123 -8.05 9.46 7.97
CA VAL A 123 -8.72 8.20 8.31
C VAL A 123 -9.04 8.18 9.80
N GLU A 124 -10.23 7.71 10.15
CA GLU A 124 -10.68 7.51 11.52
C GLU A 124 -11.15 6.07 11.73
N ALA A 125 -10.74 5.47 12.84
CA ALA A 125 -11.17 4.15 13.30
C ALA A 125 -11.49 4.20 14.78
N ALA A 126 -12.78 4.07 15.12
CA ALA A 126 -13.25 3.89 16.49
C ALA A 126 -13.64 2.42 16.69
N LEU A 127 -12.82 1.69 17.44
CA LEU A 127 -12.92 0.23 17.62
C LEU A 127 -12.61 -0.15 19.07
N ASP A 128 -13.32 -1.13 19.62
CA ASP A 128 -13.10 -1.71 20.96
C ASP A 128 -12.91 -0.69 22.09
N GLY A 129 -13.66 0.42 22.05
CA GLY A 129 -13.58 1.49 23.06
C GLY A 129 -12.32 2.36 22.97
N GLY A 130 -11.58 2.27 21.87
CA GLY A 130 -10.50 3.19 21.52
C GLY A 130 -10.74 3.91 20.19
N LYS A 131 -9.85 4.84 19.86
CA LYS A 131 -9.89 5.69 18.68
C LYS A 131 -8.50 5.86 18.09
N VAL A 132 -8.42 5.78 16.77
CA VAL A 132 -7.27 6.20 15.96
C VAL A 132 -7.78 7.18 14.91
N ALA A 133 -7.16 8.36 14.82
CA ALA A 133 -7.33 9.25 13.67
C ALA A 133 -5.95 9.64 13.13
N LEU A 134 -5.76 9.50 11.82
CA LEU A 134 -4.55 9.89 11.11
C LEU A 134 -4.91 10.98 10.10
N GLU A 135 -4.18 12.09 10.14
CA GLU A 135 -4.36 13.22 9.22
C GLU A 135 -3.05 13.44 8.44
N TYR A 136 -3.10 13.19 7.13
CA TYR A 136 -1.98 13.37 6.20
C TYR A 136 -2.11 14.73 5.51
N ALA A 137 -1.07 15.55 5.58
CA ALA A 137 -1.00 16.88 4.93
C ALA A 137 -0.81 16.82 3.39
N LYS A 138 -1.19 15.72 2.74
CA LYS A 138 -1.11 15.53 1.29
C LYS A 138 -2.34 14.81 0.77
N LYS A 139 -2.77 15.21 -0.43
CA LYS A 139 -3.76 14.48 -1.20
C LYS A 139 -3.15 13.18 -1.75
N PRO A 140 -3.97 12.14 -1.97
CA PRO A 140 -3.57 10.99 -2.75
C PRO A 140 -3.20 11.38 -4.18
N GLU A 141 -2.07 10.87 -4.64
CA GLU A 141 -1.65 10.90 -6.05
C GLU A 141 -1.32 9.45 -6.42
N PRO A 142 -2.33 8.64 -6.81
CA PRO A 142 -2.14 7.22 -7.07
C PRO A 142 -1.01 7.00 -8.08
N TRP A 143 -0.02 6.24 -7.67
CA TRP A 143 1.14 5.95 -8.51
C TRP A 143 1.55 4.48 -8.40
N SER A 144 1.91 3.89 -9.53
CA SER A 144 2.54 2.58 -9.59
C SER A 144 3.64 2.60 -10.67
N PRO A 145 4.75 1.87 -10.50
CA PRO A 145 5.71 1.72 -11.58
C PRO A 145 5.10 0.92 -12.73
N GLU A 146 5.68 1.09 -13.91
CA GLU A 146 5.38 0.23 -15.07
C GLU A 146 5.63 -1.25 -14.70
N GLY A 147 4.74 -2.14 -15.16
CA GLY A 147 4.81 -3.57 -14.83
C GLY A 147 4.34 -3.95 -13.43
N SER A 148 3.83 -3.00 -12.62
CA SER A 148 3.31 -3.26 -11.26
C SER A 148 2.01 -4.07 -11.23
N THR A 149 1.34 -4.17 -12.37
CA THR A 149 0.16 -5.01 -12.53
C THR A 149 0.59 -6.43 -12.83
N ILE A 150 0.15 -7.37 -12.01
CA ILE A 150 0.40 -8.81 -12.20
C ILE A 150 -0.86 -9.41 -12.78
N GLU A 151 -0.70 -10.21 -13.83
CA GLU A 151 -1.80 -10.92 -14.47
C GLU A 151 -1.55 -12.42 -14.41
N LEU A 152 -2.56 -13.17 -13.96
CA LEU A 152 -2.56 -14.62 -13.92
C LEU A 152 -3.85 -15.12 -14.57
N GLY A 153 -3.80 -15.31 -15.89
CA GLY A 153 -4.99 -15.58 -16.69
C GLY A 153 -5.96 -14.38 -16.63
N LYS A 154 -7.16 -14.60 -16.09
CA LYS A 154 -8.16 -13.53 -15.89
C LYS A 154 -8.01 -12.77 -14.57
N ASP A 155 -7.17 -13.28 -13.66
CA ASP A 155 -6.99 -12.70 -12.34
C ASP A 155 -5.89 -11.63 -12.40
N ARG A 156 -6.06 -10.55 -11.63
CA ARG A 156 -5.13 -9.41 -11.64
C ARG A 156 -4.83 -8.96 -10.22
N TYR A 157 -3.60 -8.55 -9.98
CA TYR A 157 -3.19 -7.81 -8.80
C TYR A 157 -2.62 -6.45 -9.22
N ARG A 158 -2.93 -5.41 -8.45
CA ARG A 158 -2.35 -4.09 -8.58
C ARG A 158 -2.08 -3.50 -7.20
N HIS A 159 -0.93 -2.84 -7.08
CA HIS A 159 -0.55 -2.03 -5.94
C HIS A 159 -0.29 -0.60 -6.39
N GLU A 160 -0.85 0.36 -5.67
CA GLU A 160 -0.67 1.79 -5.86
C GLU A 160 -0.16 2.40 -4.56
N VAL A 161 0.85 3.27 -4.68
CA VAL A 161 1.20 4.19 -3.61
C VAL A 161 0.28 5.39 -3.76
N LEU A 162 -0.59 5.63 -2.78
CA LEU A 162 -1.50 6.78 -2.78
C LEU A 162 -0.80 8.01 -2.21
N VAL A 163 -0.08 7.84 -1.10
CA VAL A 163 0.72 8.88 -0.47
C VAL A 163 2.08 8.27 -0.14
N GLY A 164 3.12 8.58 -0.93
CA GLY A 164 4.44 7.98 -0.72
C GLY A 164 5.13 8.41 0.58
N SER A 165 4.90 9.65 1.01
CA SER A 165 5.30 10.18 2.31
C SER A 165 4.65 11.53 2.58
N SER A 166 4.12 11.70 3.79
CA SER A 166 3.53 12.94 4.29
C SER A 166 3.85 13.11 5.79
N PRO A 167 4.01 14.36 6.29
CA PRO A 167 3.77 14.62 7.70
C PRO A 167 2.38 14.11 8.08
N VAL A 168 2.29 13.47 9.25
CA VAL A 168 1.04 12.93 9.78
C VAL A 168 0.82 13.39 11.21
N LYS A 169 -0.39 13.84 11.50
CA LYS A 169 -0.88 14.03 12.87
C LYS A 169 -1.66 12.79 13.28
N VAL A 170 -1.38 12.29 14.48
CA VAL A 170 -2.00 11.09 15.04
C VAL A 170 -2.78 11.51 16.27
N THR A 171 -4.10 11.28 16.26
CA THR A 171 -4.91 11.34 17.48
C THR A 171 -5.19 9.91 17.92
N LEU A 172 -4.72 9.54 19.11
CA LEU A 172 -4.75 8.17 19.60
C LEU A 172 -5.37 8.10 20.99
N GLN A 173 -6.38 7.26 21.13
CA GLN A 173 -6.94 6.84 22.41
C GLN A 173 -7.01 5.32 22.42
N VAL A 174 -6.08 4.66 23.12
CA VAL A 174 -6.25 3.23 23.38
C VAL A 174 -7.29 3.03 24.50
N PRO A 175 -7.94 1.86 24.62
CA PRO A 175 -8.99 1.63 25.60
C PRO A 175 -8.54 1.95 27.02
N LYS A 176 -9.37 2.69 27.76
CA LYS A 176 -9.13 3.12 29.15
C LYS A 176 -7.90 4.03 29.34
N ALA A 177 -7.35 4.60 28.28
CA ALA A 177 -6.33 5.64 28.35
C ALA A 177 -6.90 7.01 27.97
N ALA A 178 -6.19 8.06 28.38
CA ALA A 178 -6.43 9.40 27.87
C ALA A 178 -6.08 9.47 26.38
N GLU A 179 -6.77 10.34 25.65
CA GLU A 179 -6.40 10.68 24.27
C GLU A 179 -5.06 11.42 24.25
N VAL A 180 -4.21 11.09 23.28
CA VAL A 180 -2.94 11.76 23.03
C VAL A 180 -2.86 12.20 21.57
N SER A 181 -2.17 13.31 21.34
CA SER A 181 -1.83 13.80 20.00
C SER A 181 -0.34 13.63 19.76
N LEU A 182 0.02 12.99 18.64
CA LEU A 182 1.41 12.76 18.22
C LEU A 182 1.61 13.30 16.80
N THR A 183 2.88 13.49 16.42
CA THR A 183 3.30 13.84 15.06
C THR A 183 4.30 12.82 14.54
N GLY A 184 4.43 12.73 13.22
CA GLY A 184 5.50 11.97 12.58
C GLY A 184 5.38 11.93 11.07
N GLY A 185 5.86 10.84 10.48
CA GLY A 185 5.73 10.57 9.05
C GLY A 185 4.75 9.44 8.77
N GLY A 186 4.08 9.48 7.63
CA GLY A 186 3.15 8.44 7.23
C GLY A 186 3.06 8.26 5.72
N TYR A 187 2.49 7.13 5.31
CA TYR A 187 2.20 6.80 3.92
C TYR A 187 0.84 6.11 3.81
N VAL A 188 0.34 6.05 2.58
CA VAL A 188 -0.92 5.37 2.26
C VAL A 188 -0.71 4.56 0.99
N ASP A 189 -1.07 3.27 1.06
CA ASP A 189 -1.03 2.35 -0.07
C ASP A 189 -2.45 1.83 -0.36
N HIS A 190 -2.70 1.50 -1.62
CA HIS A 190 -3.91 0.85 -2.11
C HIS A 190 -3.50 -0.44 -2.83
N SER A 191 -4.21 -1.53 -2.56
CA SER A 191 -4.03 -2.76 -3.33
C SER A 191 -5.36 -3.40 -3.66
N ARG A 192 -5.42 -4.00 -4.85
CA ARG A 192 -6.58 -4.72 -5.35
C ARG A 192 -6.14 -6.01 -6.01
N SER A 193 -6.77 -7.11 -5.66
CA SER A 193 -6.45 -8.44 -6.15
C SER A 193 -7.70 -9.24 -6.46
N THR A 194 -7.68 -9.99 -7.55
CA THR A 194 -8.50 -11.20 -7.74
C THR A 194 -7.65 -12.47 -7.76
N ILE A 195 -6.32 -12.34 -7.60
CA ILE A 195 -5.39 -13.45 -7.44
C ILE A 195 -5.48 -13.91 -5.97
N ALA A 196 -5.60 -15.22 -5.78
CA ALA A 196 -5.55 -15.81 -4.43
C ALA A 196 -4.23 -15.44 -3.74
N PRO A 197 -4.24 -14.98 -2.48
CA PRO A 197 -3.02 -14.53 -1.78
C PRO A 197 -1.87 -15.54 -1.85
N ALA A 198 -2.17 -16.82 -1.66
CA ALA A 198 -1.19 -17.92 -1.73
C ALA A 198 -0.45 -18.01 -3.07
N LYS A 199 -1.03 -17.49 -4.16
CA LYS A 199 -0.44 -17.53 -5.52
C LYS A 199 0.26 -16.23 -5.89
N LEU A 200 0.13 -15.19 -5.07
CA LEU A 200 0.58 -13.86 -5.45
C LEU A 200 2.10 -13.71 -5.33
N ALA A 201 2.69 -14.21 -4.25
CA ALA A 201 4.12 -14.07 -4.01
C ALA A 201 4.61 -15.11 -3.01
N LYS A 202 5.87 -15.50 -3.14
CA LYS A 202 6.59 -16.26 -2.13
C LYS A 202 7.16 -15.33 -1.05
N ARG A 203 7.64 -14.15 -1.47
CA ARG A 203 8.26 -13.18 -0.57
C ARG A 203 7.94 -11.74 -0.97
N TRP A 204 7.81 -10.88 0.02
CA TRP A 204 7.76 -9.43 -0.13
C TRP A 204 8.81 -8.78 0.75
N VAL A 205 9.41 -7.71 0.22
CA VAL A 205 10.20 -6.77 1.01
C VAL A 205 9.68 -5.37 0.73
N ARG A 206 9.34 -4.65 1.80
CA ARG A 206 9.02 -3.23 1.75
C ARG A 206 9.93 -2.48 2.69
N PHE A 207 10.42 -1.32 2.27
CA PHE A 207 11.10 -0.37 3.14
C PHE A 207 10.52 1.01 2.95
N ARG A 208 10.28 1.73 4.05
CA ARG A 208 9.80 3.11 4.03
C ARG A 208 10.59 3.95 5.03
N ALA A 209 11.34 4.93 4.53
CA ALA A 209 11.90 6.00 5.36
C ALA A 209 10.89 7.14 5.45
N LEU A 210 10.25 7.25 6.60
CA LEU A 210 9.16 8.20 6.86
C LEU A 210 9.60 9.38 7.75
N ARG A 211 10.71 9.21 8.46
CA ARG A 211 11.27 10.20 9.40
C ARG A 211 12.51 10.87 8.81
N GLY A 212 12.75 12.10 9.24
CA GLY A 212 13.93 12.86 8.83
C GLY A 212 13.83 13.45 7.42
N PRO A 213 14.94 14.00 6.90
CA PRO A 213 14.94 14.77 5.67
C PRO A 213 14.92 13.91 4.40
N GLN A 214 15.33 12.63 4.48
CA GLN A 214 15.41 11.73 3.33
C GLN A 214 14.23 10.76 3.34
N ARG A 215 13.42 10.80 2.28
CA ARG A 215 12.31 9.87 2.09
C ARG A 215 12.71 8.83 1.07
N ALA A 216 12.45 7.58 1.40
CA ALA A 216 12.76 6.46 0.52
C ALA A 216 11.68 5.40 0.61
N VAL A 217 11.35 4.82 -0.54
CA VAL A 217 10.44 3.70 -0.70
C VAL A 217 11.21 2.61 -1.42
N VAL A 218 11.22 1.41 -0.85
CA VAL A 218 11.62 0.21 -1.59
C VAL A 218 10.45 -0.74 -1.57
N LEU A 219 10.01 -1.23 -2.72
CA LEU A 219 9.08 -2.35 -2.82
C LEU A 219 9.67 -3.43 -3.71
N ALA A 220 9.55 -4.67 -3.26
CA ALA A 220 10.01 -5.84 -3.99
C ALA A 220 9.13 -7.05 -3.69
N ARG A 221 8.96 -7.90 -4.70
CA ARG A 221 8.18 -9.13 -4.65
C ARG A 221 8.89 -10.21 -5.44
N GLU A 222 9.05 -11.38 -4.82
CA GLU A 222 9.42 -12.63 -5.50
C GLU A 222 8.13 -13.45 -5.69
N GLY A 223 7.80 -13.76 -6.94
CA GLY A 223 6.70 -14.64 -7.33
C GLY A 223 6.95 -16.10 -6.97
N GLN A 224 5.97 -16.96 -7.26
CA GLN A 224 6.06 -18.38 -6.91
C GLN A 224 7.09 -19.13 -7.76
N GLU A 225 7.31 -18.68 -9.00
CA GLU A 225 8.26 -19.27 -9.95
C GLU A 225 9.64 -18.57 -9.89
N GLY A 226 9.86 -17.71 -8.89
CA GLY A 226 11.10 -16.93 -8.73
C GLY A 226 11.18 -15.67 -9.61
N ASP A 227 10.11 -15.35 -10.36
CA ASP A 227 9.97 -14.10 -11.10
C ASP A 227 9.89 -12.89 -10.16
N TYR A 228 10.42 -11.74 -10.58
CA TYR A 228 10.27 -10.49 -9.86
C TYR A 228 9.21 -9.60 -10.55
N ALA A 229 8.24 -9.10 -9.79
CA ALA A 229 7.50 -7.89 -10.19
C ALA A 229 8.39 -6.66 -9.95
N PRO A 230 8.14 -5.48 -10.55
CA PRO A 230 9.09 -4.37 -10.52
C PRO A 230 9.61 -4.11 -9.11
N VAL A 231 10.90 -4.38 -8.95
CA VAL A 231 11.68 -4.03 -7.78
C VAL A 231 12.09 -2.59 -7.98
N TYR A 232 11.85 -1.71 -7.01
CA TYR A 232 12.20 -0.31 -7.20
C TYR A 232 12.58 0.39 -5.91
N LEU A 233 13.43 1.41 -6.06
CA LEU A 233 13.73 2.44 -5.07
C LEU A 233 13.13 3.75 -5.56
N TRP A 234 12.35 4.42 -4.72
CA TRP A 234 11.85 5.76 -4.99
C TRP A 234 12.27 6.72 -3.87
N GLU A 235 13.08 7.72 -4.22
CA GLU A 235 13.58 8.72 -3.28
C GLU A 235 12.95 10.09 -3.55
N ASP A 236 12.47 10.73 -2.48
CA ASP A 236 11.96 12.11 -2.46
C ASP A 236 11.03 12.48 -3.65
N LYS A 237 11.41 13.50 -4.44
CA LYS A 237 10.69 13.97 -5.65
C LYS A 237 11.27 13.38 -6.95
N GLY A 238 12.17 12.41 -6.84
CA GLY A 238 12.85 11.80 -7.98
C GLY A 238 11.95 10.84 -8.76
N GLN A 239 12.41 10.43 -9.93
CA GLN A 239 11.83 9.29 -10.63
C GLN A 239 12.22 7.99 -9.91
N PRO A 240 11.32 7.01 -9.78
CA PRO A 240 11.64 5.69 -9.26
C PRO A 240 12.75 5.02 -10.08
N GLN A 241 13.76 4.53 -9.39
CA GLN A 241 14.82 3.69 -9.94
C GLN A 241 14.34 2.24 -9.94
N LEU A 242 14.20 1.66 -11.13
CA LEU A 242 13.96 0.22 -11.28
C LEU A 242 15.23 -0.57 -10.98
N LEU A 243 15.06 -1.64 -10.23
CA LEU A 243 16.06 -2.62 -9.83
C LEU A 243 15.69 -3.97 -10.45
N GLU A 244 16.64 -4.91 -10.47
CA GLU A 244 16.45 -6.19 -11.16
C GLU A 244 15.86 -7.25 -10.22
N ALA A 245 16.51 -7.46 -9.08
CA ALA A 245 16.21 -8.55 -8.18
C ALA A 245 16.59 -8.19 -6.74
N PHE A 246 16.20 -9.07 -5.82
CA PHE A 246 16.68 -9.02 -4.44
C PHE A 246 16.91 -10.42 -3.88
N THR A 247 17.84 -10.53 -2.94
CA THR A 247 17.99 -11.70 -2.08
C THR A 247 17.54 -11.35 -0.67
N LEU A 248 17.06 -12.36 0.07
CA LEU A 248 16.59 -12.19 1.44
C LEU A 248 17.22 -13.24 2.34
N ALA A 249 17.91 -12.78 3.39
CA ALA A 249 18.52 -13.63 4.40
C ALA A 249 17.85 -13.39 5.77
N GLN A 250 17.51 -14.49 6.45
CA GLN A 250 17.01 -14.50 7.82
C GLN A 250 18.12 -15.00 8.76
N THR A 251 18.25 -14.36 9.91
CA THR A 251 19.02 -14.88 11.05
C THR A 251 18.11 -14.95 12.26
N GLY A 252 18.29 -15.96 13.12
CA GLY A 252 17.34 -16.25 14.19
C GLY A 252 16.02 -16.81 13.68
N GLN A 253 15.02 -16.92 14.55
CA GLN A 253 13.70 -17.49 14.24
C GLN A 253 12.60 -16.71 14.97
N LYS A 254 11.42 -16.64 14.35
CA LYS A 254 10.20 -16.01 14.92
C LYS A 254 10.49 -14.63 15.51
N GLU A 255 10.18 -14.40 16.79
CA GLU A 255 10.31 -13.11 17.47
C GLU A 255 11.78 -12.65 17.62
N ARG A 256 12.75 -13.54 17.34
CA ARG A 256 14.19 -13.22 17.33
C ARG A 256 14.74 -13.04 15.92
N SER A 257 13.89 -13.05 14.90
CA SER A 257 14.34 -12.92 13.52
C SER A 257 14.86 -11.53 13.20
N ALA A 258 16.03 -11.50 12.57
CA ALA A 258 16.60 -10.36 11.90
C ALA A 258 16.74 -10.66 10.40
N TRP A 259 16.48 -9.66 9.56
CA TRP A 259 16.42 -9.77 8.12
C TRP A 259 17.44 -8.85 7.44
N ARG A 260 18.01 -9.33 6.35
CA ARG A 260 18.82 -8.56 5.41
C ARG A 260 18.29 -8.80 4.01
N ALA A 261 17.93 -7.71 3.32
CA ALA A 261 17.56 -7.74 1.92
C ALA A 261 18.63 -7.02 1.09
N GLU A 262 19.17 -7.68 0.09
CA GLU A 262 20.19 -7.13 -0.81
C GLU A 262 19.62 -7.02 -2.21
N PHE A 263 19.84 -5.90 -2.87
CA PHE A 263 19.20 -5.58 -4.14
C PHE A 263 20.24 -5.32 -5.21
N THR A 264 19.95 -5.77 -6.43
CA THR A 264 20.82 -5.57 -7.59
C THR A 264 20.20 -4.62 -8.61
N ASP A 265 21.04 -3.85 -9.29
CA ASP A 265 20.61 -3.11 -10.47
C ASP A 265 20.44 -4.02 -11.69
N ARG A 266 20.05 -3.44 -12.82
CA ARG A 266 19.85 -4.14 -14.11
C ARG A 266 21.13 -4.73 -14.71
N GLU A 267 22.30 -4.32 -14.22
CA GLU A 267 23.59 -4.89 -14.62
C GLU A 267 24.01 -6.04 -13.67
N GLY A 268 23.17 -6.39 -12.70
CA GLY A 268 23.45 -7.39 -11.68
C GLY A 268 24.41 -6.92 -10.60
N LYS A 269 24.72 -5.62 -10.52
CA LYS A 269 25.64 -5.07 -9.51
C LYS A 269 24.88 -4.74 -8.22
N PRO A 270 25.52 -4.82 -7.05
CA PRO A 270 24.90 -4.41 -5.79
C PRO A 270 24.46 -2.94 -5.83
N ALA A 271 23.17 -2.69 -5.60
CA ALA A 271 22.59 -1.35 -5.63
C ALA A 271 22.34 -0.80 -4.21
N LEU A 272 21.70 -1.60 -3.36
CA LEU A 272 21.37 -1.20 -1.98
C LEU A 272 21.18 -2.41 -1.07
N THR A 273 21.21 -2.17 0.24
CA THR A 273 20.92 -3.17 1.26
C THR A 273 19.95 -2.59 2.30
N VAL A 274 18.94 -3.36 2.69
CA VAL A 274 18.07 -3.05 3.83
C VAL A 274 18.35 -4.04 4.96
N ARG A 275 18.66 -3.53 6.16
CA ARG A 275 18.97 -4.34 7.35
C ARG A 275 17.99 -4.03 8.46
N SER A 276 17.36 -5.07 9.01
CA SER A 276 16.54 -4.92 10.22
C SER A 276 17.41 -4.59 11.43
N LYS A 277 16.87 -3.77 12.33
CA LYS A 277 17.46 -3.45 13.64
C LYS A 277 16.65 -4.02 14.80
N THR A 278 15.36 -3.69 14.86
CA THR A 278 14.49 -4.05 16.00
C THR A 278 13.17 -4.53 15.47
N LEU A 279 12.75 -5.73 15.87
CA LEU A 279 11.43 -6.26 15.57
C LEU A 279 10.37 -5.45 16.34
N LEU A 280 9.40 -4.91 15.60
CA LEU A 280 8.23 -4.24 16.17
C LEU A 280 7.07 -5.21 16.31
N GLN A 281 6.84 -6.06 15.30
CA GLN A 281 5.74 -7.02 15.29
C GLN A 281 6.03 -8.20 14.38
N ARG A 282 5.67 -9.41 14.84
CA ARG A 282 5.44 -10.59 13.99
C ARG A 282 3.93 -10.81 13.87
N SER A 283 3.44 -10.92 12.65
CA SER A 283 2.03 -11.17 12.33
C SER A 283 1.94 -12.46 11.53
N ALA A 284 1.34 -13.50 12.12
CA ALA A 284 1.12 -14.79 11.50
C ALA A 284 -0.37 -15.17 11.63
N PRO A 285 -1.26 -14.54 10.83
CA PRO A 285 -2.71 -14.67 11.01
C PRO A 285 -3.19 -16.11 10.86
N VAL A 286 -2.61 -16.90 9.96
CA VAL A 286 -3.02 -18.30 9.74
C VAL A 286 -2.54 -19.20 10.87
N GLU A 287 -1.31 -19.02 11.35
CA GLU A 287 -0.81 -19.74 12.54
C GLU A 287 -1.66 -19.45 13.78
N SER A 288 -2.11 -18.19 13.94
CA SER A 288 -2.91 -17.78 15.10
C SER A 288 -4.29 -18.47 15.19
N LEU A 289 -4.74 -19.11 14.11
CA LEU A 289 -5.98 -19.90 14.08
C LEU A 289 -5.80 -21.31 14.66
N GLY A 290 -4.58 -21.73 15.00
CA GLY A 290 -4.29 -23.03 15.59
C GLY A 290 -4.80 -24.18 14.72
N VAL A 291 -5.65 -25.04 15.28
CA VAL A 291 -6.23 -26.22 14.59
C VAL A 291 -7.04 -25.82 13.33
N LEU A 292 -7.62 -24.61 13.29
CA LEU A 292 -8.40 -24.13 12.15
C LEU A 292 -7.53 -23.65 10.97
N SER A 293 -6.21 -23.56 11.16
CA SER A 293 -5.27 -23.13 10.10
C SER A 293 -5.35 -23.99 8.85
N GLY A 294 -5.52 -25.32 8.99
CA GLY A 294 -5.61 -26.26 7.88
C GLY A 294 -6.79 -26.03 6.95
N LEU A 295 -7.88 -25.41 7.45
CA LEU A 295 -9.07 -25.13 6.66
C LEU A 295 -8.91 -23.88 5.78
N VAL A 296 -8.13 -22.89 6.23
CA VAL A 296 -7.99 -21.61 5.53
C VAL A 296 -6.74 -21.55 4.66
N LYS A 297 -5.67 -22.27 5.03
CA LYS A 297 -4.35 -22.22 4.37
C LYS A 297 -4.41 -22.44 2.85
N PRO A 298 -5.23 -23.36 2.29
CA PRO A 298 -5.32 -23.53 0.84
C PRO A 298 -5.83 -22.29 0.08
N MET A 299 -6.62 -21.43 0.75
CA MET A 299 -7.25 -20.25 0.14
C MET A 299 -6.39 -18.99 0.30
N VAL A 300 -5.86 -18.78 1.52
CA VAL A 300 -5.18 -17.52 1.88
C VAL A 300 -3.67 -17.64 2.02
N GLY A 301 -3.11 -18.85 1.84
CA GLY A 301 -1.70 -19.11 2.05
C GLY A 301 -1.37 -19.22 3.54
N SER A 302 -0.11 -19.05 3.90
CA SER A 302 0.34 -18.92 5.28
C SER A 302 1.37 -17.79 5.38
N PRO A 303 0.99 -16.55 5.05
CA PRO A 303 1.90 -15.42 5.11
C PRO A 303 2.26 -15.12 6.57
N VAL A 304 3.55 -15.00 6.83
CA VAL A 304 4.08 -14.40 8.06
C VAL A 304 4.71 -13.08 7.69
N THR A 305 4.27 -12.01 8.34
CA THR A 305 4.82 -10.66 8.16
C THR A 305 5.60 -10.22 9.39
N TYR A 306 6.80 -9.74 9.15
CA TYR A 306 7.69 -9.15 10.13
C TYR A 306 7.81 -7.66 9.86
N LEU A 307 7.51 -6.84 10.86
CA LEU A 307 7.72 -5.40 10.81
C LEU A 307 8.90 -5.05 11.73
N HIS A 308 9.90 -4.36 11.18
CA HIS A 308 11.10 -3.96 11.88
C HIS A 308 11.37 -2.46 11.73
N ARG A 309 12.03 -1.86 12.73
CA ARG A 309 12.92 -0.71 12.51
C ARG A 309 14.10 -1.20 11.68
N ALA A 310 14.53 -0.43 10.69
CA ALA A 310 15.56 -0.87 9.74
C ALA A 310 16.38 0.30 9.19
N VAL A 311 17.45 -0.05 8.49
CA VAL A 311 18.32 0.89 7.79
C VAL A 311 18.50 0.49 6.34
N LEU A 312 18.40 1.48 5.46
CA LEU A 312 18.77 1.40 4.06
C LEU A 312 20.21 1.93 3.87
N GLU A 313 21.08 1.12 3.32
CA GLU A 313 22.48 1.42 2.99
C GLU A 313 22.69 1.43 1.47
N ARG A 314 23.44 2.40 0.97
CA ARG A 314 23.75 2.57 -0.47
C ARG A 314 25.19 3.03 -0.63
N ALA A 315 25.83 2.65 -1.72
CA ALA A 315 27.19 3.08 -2.01
C ALA A 315 27.28 4.61 -2.09
N GLY A 316 28.21 5.21 -1.34
CA GLY A 316 28.48 6.66 -1.38
C GLY A 316 27.39 7.56 -0.78
N LYS A 317 26.33 7.02 -0.17
CA LYS A 317 25.27 7.80 0.49
C LYS A 317 25.19 7.48 1.99
N PRO A 318 24.76 8.43 2.84
CA PRO A 318 24.51 8.14 4.24
C PRO A 318 23.38 7.09 4.40
N PRO A 319 23.42 6.27 5.47
CA PRO A 319 22.34 5.34 5.79
C PRO A 319 21.04 6.07 6.13
N VAL A 320 19.91 5.45 5.79
CA VAL A 320 18.57 6.01 6.04
C VAL A 320 17.78 5.10 6.97
N GLU A 321 17.32 5.64 8.10
CA GLU A 321 16.46 4.92 9.03
C GLU A 321 15.03 4.83 8.49
N GLY A 322 14.36 3.71 8.75
CA GLY A 322 12.98 3.52 8.34
C GLY A 322 12.35 2.27 8.92
N LEU A 323 11.27 1.86 8.28
CA LEU A 323 10.54 0.63 8.57
C LEU A 323 10.79 -0.38 7.47
N MET A 324 11.08 -1.62 7.84
CA MET A 324 11.16 -2.76 6.92
C MET A 324 10.02 -3.72 7.22
N GLU A 325 9.27 -4.09 6.20
CA GLU A 325 8.30 -5.17 6.25
C GLU A 325 8.79 -6.32 5.38
N VAL A 326 8.85 -7.51 5.97
CA VAL A 326 9.16 -8.75 5.26
C VAL A 326 7.97 -9.68 5.39
N THR A 327 7.40 -10.10 4.26
CA THR A 327 6.38 -11.15 4.25
C THR A 327 6.96 -12.38 3.59
N VAL A 328 6.84 -13.54 4.22
CA VAL A 328 7.23 -14.85 3.67
C VAL A 328 6.06 -15.82 3.74
N GLU A 329 5.88 -16.61 2.69
CA GLU A 329 4.90 -17.70 2.67
C GLU A 329 5.49 -18.99 3.25
N GLY A 330 4.73 -19.66 4.12
CA GLY A 330 4.97 -21.06 4.48
C GLY A 330 6.06 -21.33 5.53
N GLU A 331 6.27 -20.40 6.47
CA GLU A 331 7.09 -20.65 7.68
C GLU A 331 6.51 -21.75 8.59
#